data_AF-R0KX55-F1
#
_entry.id   AF-R0KX55-F1
#
_cell.length_a   1.000
_cell.length_b   1.000
_cell.length_c   1.000
_cell.angle_alpha   90.00
_cell.angle_beta   90.00
_cell.angle_gamma   90.00
#
_symmetry.space_group_name_H-M   'P 1'
#
loop_
_entity.id
_entity.type
_entity.pdbx_description
1 polymer ?
#
loop_
_entity_poly.entity_id
_entity_poly.type
_entity_poly.pdbx_seq_one_letter_code
_entity_poly.pdbx_strand_id
1 'polypeptide(L)'
;MRKIIPYIASDYRRDKIWMKRRKSDKKDYTVRLFVDNSKSMYSQTMIDTLFVTFSRLTNAFKALGIPVEIYRFGSDLVECTLQEMNFSDSETNIEWIYRFRDGINIILTDGVFQKTSFYNENFLVILIDRSGIKKMSKISLCDGNIFVQKFLDQFQLKYCTIENVEELEGVFILALSELIKNK
;
A
#
# COMPACT_ATOMS: atom_id res chain seq x y z
N MET A 1 -12.09 -44.36 31.96
CA MET A 1 -11.97 -44.65 30.51
C MET A 1 -10.68 -44.03 29.99
N ARG A 2 -9.78 -44.81 29.38
CA ARG A 2 -8.59 -44.27 28.72
C ARG A 2 -9.00 -43.69 27.37
N LYS A 3 -8.63 -42.44 27.10
CA LYS A 3 -8.91 -41.77 25.82
C LYS A 3 -8.07 -42.45 24.73
N ILE A 4 -8.72 -43.01 23.72
CA ILE A 4 -8.04 -43.55 22.54
C ILE A 4 -7.59 -42.34 21.71
N ILE A 5 -6.28 -42.27 21.42
CA ILE A 5 -5.73 -41.32 20.45
C ILE A 5 -5.64 -42.06 19.12
N PRO A 6 -6.43 -41.69 18.09
CA PRO A 6 -6.38 -42.34 16.80
C PRO A 6 -5.06 -42.02 16.10
N TYR A 7 -4.55 -42.97 15.31
CA TYR A 7 -3.40 -42.75 14.44
C TYR A 7 -3.80 -41.82 13.29
N ILE A 8 -3.20 -40.63 13.24
CA ILE A 8 -3.45 -39.63 12.21
C ILE A 8 -2.23 -39.59 11.29
N ALA A 9 -2.35 -40.23 10.12
CA ALA A 9 -1.40 -40.07 9.02
C ALA A 9 -2.16 -39.91 7.71
N SER A 10 -2.12 -38.70 7.15
CA SER A 10 -2.55 -38.45 5.78
C SER A 10 -1.38 -38.72 4.82
N ASP A 11 -1.69 -39.25 3.64
CA ASP A 11 -0.73 -39.42 2.55
C ASP A 11 -0.56 -38.08 1.83
N TYR A 12 0.68 -37.69 1.50
CA TYR A 12 1.00 -36.47 0.77
C TYR A 12 0.15 -36.29 -0.49
N ARG A 13 -0.19 -37.39 -1.19
CA ARG A 13 -1.08 -37.34 -2.36
C ARG A 13 -2.49 -36.87 -2.00
N ARG A 14 -3.06 -37.34 -0.89
CA ARG A 14 -4.38 -36.93 -0.41
C ARG A 14 -4.38 -35.47 0.02
N ASP A 15 -3.35 -35.05 0.73
CA ASP A 15 -3.21 -33.65 1.17
C ASP A 15 -3.03 -32.70 -0.01
N LYS A 16 -2.25 -33.09 -1.02
CA LYS A 16 -2.08 -32.32 -2.26
C LYS A 16 -3.39 -32.17 -3.04
N ILE A 17 -4.20 -33.23 -3.11
CA ILE A 17 -5.52 -33.18 -3.75
C ILE A 17 -6.47 -32.29 -2.95
N TRP A 18 -6.46 -32.43 -1.63
CA TRP A 18 -7.27 -31.62 -0.73
C TRP A 18 -6.88 -30.13 -0.79
N MET A 19 -5.59 -29.80 -0.81
CA MET A 19 -5.11 -28.43 -1.03
C MET A 19 -5.53 -27.88 -2.40
N LYS A 20 -5.46 -28.66 -3.48
CA LYS A 20 -5.94 -28.22 -4.80
C LYS A 20 -7.45 -27.92 -4.80
N ARG A 21 -8.24 -28.71 -4.07
CA ARG A 21 -9.70 -28.51 -3.94
C ARG A 21 -10.04 -27.34 -3.02
N ARG A 22 -9.25 -27.10 -1.97
CA ARG A 22 -9.39 -25.95 -1.06
C ARG A 22 -8.86 -24.63 -1.62
N LYS A 23 -7.90 -24.65 -2.55
CA LYS A 23 -7.36 -23.44 -3.22
C LYS A 23 -8.40 -22.72 -4.12
N SER A 24 -9.66 -23.13 -4.05
CA SER A 24 -10.81 -22.50 -4.71
C SER A 24 -11.47 -21.39 -3.90
N ASP A 25 -10.85 -20.91 -2.81
CA ASP A 25 -11.05 -19.52 -2.42
C ASP A 25 -10.37 -18.66 -3.48
N LYS A 26 -11.10 -18.37 -4.57
CA LYS A 26 -10.64 -17.46 -5.61
C LYS A 26 -10.24 -16.18 -4.89
N LYS A 27 -8.96 -15.82 -4.98
CA LYS A 27 -8.47 -14.53 -4.52
C LYS A 27 -9.02 -13.48 -5.46
N ASP A 28 -10.26 -13.08 -5.21
CA ASP A 28 -11.02 -12.15 -6.03
C ASP A 28 -10.70 -10.71 -5.61
N TYR A 29 -9.42 -10.40 -5.56
CA TYR A 29 -8.94 -9.06 -5.29
C TYR A 29 -7.77 -8.73 -6.19
N THR A 30 -7.75 -7.50 -6.66
CA THR A 30 -6.60 -6.90 -7.34
C THR A 30 -5.72 -6.20 -6.31
N VAL A 31 -4.41 -6.30 -6.47
CA VAL A 31 -3.44 -5.48 -5.72
C VAL A 31 -3.07 -4.29 -6.59
N ARG A 32 -3.25 -3.07 -6.07
CA ARG A 32 -2.97 -1.83 -6.78
C ARG A 32 -1.92 -1.03 -6.04
N LEU A 33 -0.88 -0.63 -6.76
CA LEU A 33 0.11 0.31 -6.28
C LEU A 33 -0.13 1.68 -6.91
N PHE A 34 -0.15 2.71 -6.08
CA PHE A 34 -0.19 4.10 -6.50
C PHE A 34 1.11 4.76 -6.04
N VAL A 35 1.93 5.20 -6.99
CA VAL A 35 3.21 5.87 -6.71
C VAL A 35 3.09 7.34 -7.03
N ASP A 36 3.47 8.17 -6.07
CA ASP A 36 3.54 9.61 -6.22
C ASP A 36 4.67 9.98 -7.20
N ASN A 37 4.31 10.64 -8.29
CA ASN A 37 5.17 11.07 -9.38
C ASN A 37 5.55 12.55 -9.25
N SER A 38 5.41 13.13 -8.06
CA SER A 38 5.88 14.48 -7.75
C SER A 38 7.42 14.56 -7.70
N LYS A 39 7.94 15.77 -7.90
CA LYS A 39 9.38 16.06 -7.85
C LYS A 39 10.02 15.76 -6.50
N SER A 40 9.29 15.86 -5.38
CA SER A 40 9.83 15.61 -4.04
C SER A 40 10.24 14.15 -3.85
N MET A 41 9.49 13.24 -4.49
CA MET A 41 9.77 11.82 -4.46
C MET A 41 11.09 11.48 -5.12
N TYR A 42 11.52 12.20 -6.15
CA TYR A 42 12.71 11.87 -6.93
C TYR A 42 13.94 11.64 -6.05
N SER A 43 14.52 10.45 -6.17
CA SER A 43 15.84 10.09 -5.63
C SER A 43 16.26 8.81 -6.33
N GLN A 44 17.46 8.76 -6.88
CA GLN A 44 17.94 7.59 -7.61
C GLN A 44 17.85 6.31 -6.77
N THR A 45 18.32 6.38 -5.52
CA THR A 45 18.24 5.25 -4.57
C THR A 45 16.80 4.80 -4.33
N MET A 46 15.85 5.76 -4.23
CA MET A 46 14.44 5.43 -4.05
C MET A 46 13.89 4.68 -5.26
N ILE A 47 14.17 5.17 -6.47
CA ILE A 47 13.72 4.57 -7.72
C ILE A 47 14.27 3.15 -7.87
N ASP A 48 15.56 2.96 -7.59
CA ASP A 48 16.21 1.65 -7.70
C ASP A 48 15.62 0.65 -6.71
N THR A 49 15.45 1.03 -5.44
CA THR A 49 14.81 0.16 -4.43
C THR A 49 13.36 -0.13 -4.78
N LEU A 50 12.60 0.88 -5.19
CA LEU A 50 11.21 0.74 -5.65
C LEU A 50 11.12 -0.31 -6.76
N PHE A 51 11.96 -0.17 -7.78
CA PHE A 51 11.99 -1.07 -8.92
C PHE A 51 12.25 -2.53 -8.51
N VAL A 52 13.25 -2.75 -7.66
CA VAL A 52 13.61 -4.08 -7.17
C VAL A 52 12.49 -4.68 -6.30
N THR A 53 11.98 -3.93 -5.32
CA THR A 53 10.93 -4.41 -4.42
C THR A 53 9.64 -4.73 -5.19
N PHE A 54 9.21 -3.84 -6.08
CA PHE A 54 7.96 -4.05 -6.82
C PHE A 54 8.04 -5.13 -7.90
N SER A 55 9.17 -5.28 -8.58
CA SER A 55 9.35 -6.39 -9.52
C SER A 55 9.27 -7.75 -8.82
N ARG A 56 9.87 -7.88 -7.62
CA ARG A 56 9.76 -9.08 -6.78
C ARG A 56 8.32 -9.37 -6.37
N LEU A 57 7.61 -8.34 -5.87
CA LEU A 57 6.23 -8.47 -5.45
C LEU A 57 5.31 -8.83 -6.62
N THR A 58 5.46 -8.17 -7.76
CA THR A 58 4.67 -8.44 -8.97
C THR A 58 4.86 -9.89 -9.42
N ASN A 59 6.10 -10.39 -9.41
CA ASN A 59 6.39 -11.79 -9.72
C ASN A 59 5.75 -12.76 -8.71
N ALA A 60 5.78 -12.43 -7.42
CA ALA A 60 5.14 -13.25 -6.39
C ALA A 60 3.61 -13.30 -6.54
N PHE A 61 2.95 -12.16 -6.76
CA PHE A 61 1.51 -12.09 -6.98
C PHE A 61 1.08 -12.76 -8.29
N LYS A 62 1.87 -12.62 -9.36
CA LYS A 62 1.66 -13.33 -10.62
C LYS A 62 1.70 -14.84 -10.43
N ALA A 63 2.64 -15.36 -9.63
CA ALA A 63 2.71 -16.79 -9.29
C ALA A 63 1.50 -17.27 -8.47
N LEU A 64 0.85 -16.36 -7.73
CA LEU A 64 -0.37 -16.62 -6.98
C LEU A 64 -1.66 -16.43 -7.80
N GLY A 65 -1.55 -15.95 -9.04
CA GLY A 65 -2.71 -15.65 -9.91
C GLY A 65 -3.50 -14.42 -9.47
N ILE A 66 -2.87 -13.50 -8.73
CA ILE A 66 -3.48 -12.26 -8.25
C ILE A 66 -3.11 -11.14 -9.24
N PRO A 67 -4.09 -10.42 -9.82
CA PRO A 67 -3.80 -9.27 -10.67
C PRO A 67 -3.08 -8.15 -9.90
N VAL A 68 -2.07 -7.54 -10.54
CA VAL A 68 -1.32 -6.40 -10.00
C VAL A 68 -1.40 -5.26 -10.99
N GLU A 69 -1.85 -4.09 -10.53
CA GLU A 69 -1.90 -2.85 -11.31
C GLU A 69 -0.98 -1.82 -10.67
N ILE A 70 -0.34 -0.99 -11.50
CA ILE A 70 0.53 0.10 -11.05
C ILE A 70 0.03 1.39 -11.67
N TYR A 71 -0.09 2.42 -10.84
CA TYR A 71 -0.48 3.75 -11.24
C TYR A 71 0.56 4.75 -10.76
N ARG A 72 0.84 5.74 -11.60
CA ARG A 72 1.47 6.98 -11.17
C ARG A 72 0.40 8.03 -10.90
N PHE A 73 0.60 8.84 -9.87
CA PHE A 73 -0.29 9.96 -9.57
C PHE A 73 0.50 11.23 -9.23
N GLY A 74 -0.12 12.36 -9.46
CA GLY A 74 0.46 13.68 -9.23
C GLY A 74 -0.57 14.73 -9.61
N SER A 75 -0.42 15.30 -10.81
CA SER A 75 -1.46 16.11 -11.45
C SER A 75 -2.65 15.24 -11.88
N ASP A 76 -2.36 14.09 -12.50
CA ASP A 76 -3.33 13.12 -13.00
C ASP A 76 -3.02 11.71 -12.47
N LEU A 77 -4.03 10.83 -12.48
CA LEU A 77 -3.87 9.40 -12.24
C LEU A 77 -3.75 8.65 -13.57
N VAL A 78 -2.65 7.94 -13.77
CA VAL A 78 -2.40 7.17 -15.01
C VAL A 78 -1.86 5.78 -14.66
N GLU A 79 -2.48 4.73 -15.23
CA GLU A 79 -1.95 3.36 -15.15
C GLU A 79 -0.66 3.29 -15.96
N CYS A 80 0.41 2.74 -15.37
CA CYS A 80 1.72 2.74 -15.98
C CYS A 80 2.58 1.55 -15.50
N THR A 81 3.71 1.36 -16.16
CA THR A 81 4.82 0.56 -15.65
C THR A 81 5.74 1.41 -14.78
N LEU A 82 6.57 0.79 -13.93
CA LEU A 82 7.52 1.53 -13.09
C LEU A 82 8.55 2.30 -13.92
N GLN A 83 8.89 1.81 -15.11
CA GLN A 83 9.84 2.44 -16.03
C GLN A 83 9.32 3.75 -16.61
N GLU A 84 8.01 3.98 -16.60
CA GLU A 84 7.38 5.19 -17.13
C GLU A 84 7.31 6.32 -16.09
N MET A 85 7.76 6.09 -14.87
CA MET A 85 7.80 7.10 -13.80
C MET A 85 8.98 8.06 -14.01
N ASN A 86 8.70 9.36 -14.01
CA ASN A 86 9.68 10.41 -14.27
C ASN A 86 9.75 11.48 -13.17
N PHE A 87 8.91 11.38 -12.15
CA PHE A 87 8.88 12.26 -10.98
C PHE A 87 8.85 13.75 -11.33
N SER A 88 8.03 14.12 -12.33
CA SER A 88 7.99 15.47 -12.90
C SER A 88 6.81 16.33 -12.42
N ASP A 89 5.85 15.74 -11.70
CA ASP A 89 4.66 16.45 -11.26
C ASP A 89 4.98 17.49 -10.18
N SER A 90 4.22 18.58 -10.16
CA SER A 90 4.36 19.65 -9.15
C SER A 90 3.26 19.59 -8.09
N GLU A 91 2.29 18.69 -8.25
CA GLU A 91 1.14 18.51 -7.37
C GLU A 91 1.02 17.03 -6.99
N THR A 92 0.38 16.78 -5.84
CA THR A 92 0.07 15.44 -5.32
C THR A 92 -1.44 15.35 -5.05
N ASN A 93 -2.22 14.94 -6.05
CA ASN A 93 -3.67 14.80 -5.95
C ASN A 93 -4.08 13.35 -5.66
N ILE A 94 -4.99 13.16 -4.68
CA ILE A 94 -5.55 11.86 -4.27
C ILE A 94 -7.07 11.77 -4.36
N GLU A 95 -7.74 12.70 -5.04
CA GLU A 95 -9.20 12.70 -5.19
C GLU A 95 -9.75 11.45 -5.91
N TRP A 96 -8.90 10.78 -6.68
CA TRP A 96 -9.23 9.55 -7.38
C TRP A 96 -9.43 8.35 -6.46
N ILE A 97 -9.10 8.43 -5.16
CA ILE A 97 -9.31 7.34 -4.18
C ILE A 97 -10.75 6.81 -4.20
N TYR A 98 -11.74 7.68 -4.42
CA TYR A 98 -13.16 7.30 -4.46
C TYR A 98 -13.53 6.41 -5.66
N ARG A 99 -12.67 6.34 -6.69
CA ARG A 99 -12.85 5.48 -7.87
C ARG A 99 -12.58 4.00 -7.55
N PHE A 100 -11.80 3.72 -6.51
CA PHE A 100 -11.38 2.36 -6.13
C PHE A 100 -12.05 1.94 -4.81
N ARG A 101 -13.09 1.12 -4.91
CA ARG A 101 -13.88 0.65 -3.76
C ARG A 101 -13.54 -0.78 -3.34
N ASP A 102 -12.68 -1.44 -4.09
CA ASP A 102 -12.32 -2.85 -3.94
C ASP A 102 -10.79 -3.02 -3.96
N GLY A 103 -10.34 -4.28 -3.97
CA GLY A 103 -8.91 -4.58 -4.07
C GLY A 103 -8.12 -4.22 -2.81
N ILE A 104 -6.81 -4.34 -2.92
CA ILE A 104 -5.82 -3.96 -1.92
C ILE A 104 -5.06 -2.78 -2.52
N ASN A 105 -5.24 -1.58 -1.96
CA ASN A 105 -4.71 -0.36 -2.55
C ASN A 105 -3.60 0.21 -1.66
N ILE A 106 -2.40 0.34 -2.20
CA ILE A 106 -1.24 0.87 -1.47
C ILE A 106 -0.78 2.13 -2.16
N ILE A 107 -0.72 3.24 -1.41
CA ILE A 107 -0.21 4.53 -1.88
C ILE A 107 1.21 4.70 -1.34
N LEU A 108 2.16 5.09 -2.18
CA LEU A 108 3.50 5.49 -1.79
C LEU A 108 3.70 6.97 -2.10
N THR A 109 3.99 7.77 -1.08
CA THR A 109 4.22 9.23 -1.22
C THR A 109 5.14 9.73 -0.10
N ASP A 110 5.83 10.83 -0.33
CA ASP A 110 6.56 11.58 0.69
C ASP A 110 5.81 12.86 1.14
N GLY A 111 4.61 13.07 0.59
CA GLY A 111 3.90 14.33 0.58
C GLY A 111 2.72 14.44 1.54
N VAL A 112 2.20 15.68 1.59
CA VAL A 112 1.09 16.12 2.43
C VAL A 112 -0.13 16.28 1.52
N PHE A 113 -1.19 15.53 1.77
CA PHE A 113 -2.44 15.71 1.04
C PHE A 113 -3.13 17.00 1.48
N GLN A 114 -3.40 17.90 0.53
CA GLN A 114 -4.08 19.16 0.82
C GLN A 114 -5.51 18.92 1.35
N LYS A 115 -6.18 17.90 0.80
CA LYS A 115 -7.47 17.39 1.28
C LYS A 115 -7.22 16.09 2.04
N THR A 116 -7.69 16.00 3.26
CA THR A 116 -7.50 14.81 4.13
C THR A 116 -8.81 14.10 4.45
N SER A 117 -9.93 14.57 3.89
CA SER A 117 -11.28 14.01 4.11
C SER A 117 -11.55 12.74 3.30
N PHE A 118 -10.56 11.87 3.20
CA PHE A 118 -10.64 10.60 2.48
C PHE A 118 -10.63 9.47 3.50
N TYR A 119 -11.76 8.78 3.61
CA TYR A 119 -11.86 7.55 4.38
C TYR A 119 -12.12 6.39 3.42
N ASN A 120 -11.18 5.45 3.37
CA ASN A 120 -11.31 4.22 2.60
C ASN A 120 -10.46 3.13 3.27
N GLU A 121 -11.12 2.10 3.82
CA GLU A 121 -10.44 1.05 4.58
C GLU A 121 -9.57 0.13 3.73
N ASN A 122 -9.80 0.12 2.42
CA ASN A 122 -9.04 -0.67 1.43
C ASN A 122 -7.74 0.03 1.00
N PHE A 123 -7.47 1.22 1.52
CA PHE A 123 -6.26 1.99 1.25
C PHE A 123 -5.33 1.98 2.44
N LEU A 124 -4.04 1.80 2.15
CA LEU A 124 -2.95 2.03 3.09
C LEU A 124 -1.91 2.95 2.45
N VAL A 125 -1.49 3.97 3.17
CA VAL A 125 -0.49 4.94 2.71
C VAL A 125 0.85 4.66 3.36
N ILE A 126 1.87 4.39 2.54
CA ILE A 126 3.26 4.36 2.93
C ILE A 126 3.80 5.79 2.77
N LEU A 127 4.02 6.47 3.89
CA LEU A 127 4.57 7.81 3.95
C LEU A 127 6.08 7.74 4.11
N ILE A 128 6.83 8.25 3.14
CA ILE A 128 8.28 8.40 3.25
C ILE A 128 8.56 9.71 4.01
N ASP A 129 9.06 9.59 5.23
CA ASP A 129 9.36 10.74 6.09
C ASP A 129 10.70 11.40 5.70
N ARG A 130 10.74 12.07 4.55
CA ARG A 130 11.90 12.91 4.15
C ARG A 130 11.90 14.27 4.84
N SER A 131 10.72 14.74 5.21
CA SER A 131 10.46 16.15 5.54
C SER A 131 10.13 16.38 7.01
N GLY A 132 10.22 15.35 7.85
CA GLY A 132 9.78 15.41 9.25
C GLY A 132 8.26 15.43 9.39
N ILE A 133 7.53 14.67 8.58
CA ILE A 133 6.07 14.53 8.59
C ILE A 133 5.55 14.16 9.98
N LYS A 134 6.32 13.38 10.75
CA LYS A 134 5.99 13.03 12.15
C LYS A 134 5.92 14.25 13.08
N LYS A 135 6.68 15.30 12.78
CA LYS A 135 6.75 16.55 13.55
C LYS A 135 5.92 17.68 12.93
N MET A 136 5.41 17.48 11.72
CA MET A 136 4.69 18.50 10.97
C MET A 136 3.38 18.87 11.66
N SER A 137 3.12 20.17 11.74
CA SER A 137 1.85 20.72 12.22
C SER A 137 1.10 21.39 11.09
N LYS A 138 -0.21 21.13 11.00
CA LYS A 138 -1.15 21.80 10.12
C LYS A 138 -1.82 22.95 10.88
N ILE A 139 -1.84 24.11 10.23
CA ILE A 139 -2.47 25.32 10.73
C ILE A 139 -3.86 25.42 10.11
N SER A 140 -4.88 25.61 10.93
CA SER A 140 -6.27 25.81 10.51
C SER A 140 -6.80 27.10 11.13
N LEU A 141 -7.58 27.84 10.34
CA LEU A 141 -8.14 29.13 10.74
C LEU A 141 -9.65 28.98 10.85
N CYS A 142 -10.17 29.01 12.07
CA CYS A 142 -11.61 28.88 12.35
C CYS A 142 -12.04 30.11 13.15
N ASP A 143 -13.00 30.87 12.62
CA ASP A 143 -13.58 32.07 13.25
C ASP A 143 -12.53 33.08 13.76
N GLY A 144 -11.48 33.31 12.97
CA GLY A 144 -10.39 34.24 13.30
C GLY A 144 -9.35 33.70 14.30
N ASN A 145 -9.53 32.47 14.81
CA ASN A 145 -8.56 31.81 15.68
C ASN A 145 -7.67 30.85 14.91
N ILE A 146 -6.39 30.81 15.28
CA ILE A 146 -5.40 29.91 14.70
C ILE A 146 -5.33 28.64 15.56
N PHE A 147 -5.62 27.50 14.94
CA PHE A 147 -5.49 26.18 15.53
C PHE A 147 -4.32 25.44 14.90
N VAL A 148 -3.39 24.98 15.73
CA VAL A 148 -2.22 24.19 15.31
C VAL A 148 -2.43 22.76 15.80
N GLN A 149 -2.44 21.80 14.87
CA GLN A 149 -2.57 20.37 15.17
C GLN A 149 -1.52 19.59 14.39
N LYS A 150 -1.14 18.39 14.83
CA LYS A 150 -0.21 17.56 14.04
C LYS A 150 -0.89 17.12 12.75
N PHE A 151 -0.13 17.10 11.65
CA PHE A 151 -0.65 16.68 10.35
C PHE A 151 -1.20 15.25 10.39
N LEU A 152 -0.46 14.32 11.01
CA LEU A 152 -0.83 12.92 11.10
C LEU A 152 -2.08 12.67 11.96
N ASP A 153 -2.40 13.57 12.89
CA ASP A 153 -3.62 13.46 13.71
C ASP A 153 -4.89 13.73 12.88
N GLN A 154 -4.76 14.47 11.78
CA GLN A 154 -5.86 14.76 10.84
C GLN A 154 -5.91 13.80 9.64
N PHE A 155 -5.01 12.82 9.60
CA PHE A 155 -4.87 11.91 8.48
C PHE A 155 -5.86 10.75 8.61
N GLN A 156 -6.81 10.64 7.68
CA GLN A 156 -7.96 9.74 7.81
C GLN A 156 -7.77 8.36 7.16
N LEU A 157 -6.71 8.16 6.39
CA LEU A 157 -6.37 6.87 5.79
C LEU A 157 -5.47 6.07 6.73
N LYS A 158 -5.49 4.73 6.63
CA LYS A 158 -4.49 3.90 7.30
C LYS A 158 -3.11 4.24 6.73
N TYR A 159 -2.10 4.40 7.56
CA TYR A 159 -0.76 4.72 7.11
C TYR A 159 0.34 4.04 7.91
N CYS A 160 1.52 3.99 7.30
CA CYS A 160 2.78 3.65 7.94
C CYS A 160 3.84 4.65 7.47
N THR A 161 4.74 5.05 8.35
CA THR A 161 5.84 5.96 8.02
C THR A 161 7.14 5.19 7.88
N ILE A 162 7.94 5.47 6.86
CA ILE A 162 9.31 4.94 6.70
C ILE A 162 10.30 6.10 6.68
N GLU A 163 11.42 5.94 7.37
CA GLU A 163 12.50 6.94 7.37
C GLU A 163 13.50 6.63 6.25
N ASN A 164 13.83 5.35 6.09
CA ASN A 164 14.75 4.87 5.08
C ASN A 164 14.01 4.06 4.01
N VAL A 165 14.42 4.25 2.75
CA VAL A 165 13.87 3.49 1.61
C VAL A 165 14.17 1.99 1.75
N GLU A 166 15.25 1.61 2.44
CA GLU A 166 15.60 0.21 2.71
C GLU A 166 14.51 -0.54 3.50
N GLU A 167 13.71 0.16 4.29
CA GLU A 167 12.60 -0.41 5.06
C GLU A 167 11.38 -0.73 4.18
N LEU A 168 11.34 -0.22 2.94
CA LEU A 168 10.17 -0.28 2.06
C LEU A 168 9.70 -1.73 1.83
N GLU A 169 10.62 -2.68 1.59
CA GLU A 169 10.25 -4.07 1.34
C GLU A 169 9.57 -4.71 2.57
N GLY A 170 10.13 -4.51 3.76
CA GLY A 170 9.55 -5.02 5.00
C GLY A 170 8.21 -4.39 5.32
N VAL A 171 8.09 -3.07 5.15
CA VAL A 171 6.86 -2.33 5.41
C VAL A 171 5.76 -2.67 4.42
N PHE A 172 6.10 -2.92 3.15
CA PHE A 172 5.13 -3.38 2.17
C PHE A 172 4.55 -4.74 2.54
N ILE A 173 5.37 -5.67 3.06
CA ILE A 173 4.90 -6.97 3.54
C ILE A 173 3.96 -6.81 4.75
N LEU A 174 4.30 -5.92 5.68
CA LEU A 174 3.44 -5.62 6.83
C LEU A 174 2.10 -5.00 6.38
N ALA A 175 2.14 -4.04 5.47
CA ALA A 175 0.96 -3.41 4.88
C ALA A 175 0.04 -4.43 4.20
N LEU A 176 0.61 -5.33 3.41
CA LEU A 176 -0.14 -6.43 2.77
C LEU A 176 -0.75 -7.36 3.81
N SER A 177 -0.01 -7.75 4.85
CA SER A 177 -0.51 -8.61 5.93
C SER A 177 -1.72 -7.99 6.62
N GLU A 178 -1.67 -6.69 6.88
CA GLU A 178 -2.75 -5.93 7.51
C GLU A 178 -4.00 -5.82 6.61
N LEU A 179 -3.81 -5.55 5.31
CA LEU A 179 -4.91 -5.43 4.36
C LEU A 179 -5.54 -6.79 4.00
N ILE A 180 -4.76 -7.87 4.00
CA ILE A 180 -5.26 -9.23 3.73
C ILE A 180 -6.01 -9.80 4.94
N LYS A 181 -5.55 -9.57 6.18
CA LYS A 181 -6.22 -10.08 7.39
C LYS A 181 -7.62 -9.50 7.61
N ASN A 182 -7.87 -8.31 7.07
CA ASN A 182 -9.14 -7.60 7.18
C ASN A 182 -10.11 -7.92 6.03
N LYS A 183 -9.81 -8.91 5.18
CA LYS A 183 -10.69 -9.45 4.14
C LYS A 183 -10.99 -10.93 4.41
#